data_AF-A0A8C0QEV3-F1
#
_entry.id   AF-A0A8C0QEV3-F1
#
_cell.length_a   1.000
_cell.length_b   1.000
_cell.length_c   1.000
_cell.angle_alpha   90.00
_cell.angle_beta   90.00
_cell.angle_gamma   90.00
#
_symmetry.space_group_name_H-M   'P 1'
#
loop_
_entity.id
_entity.type
_entity.pdbx_description
1 polymer ?
#
loop_
_entity_poly.entity_id
_entity_poly.type
_entity_poly.pdbx_seq_one_letter_code
_entity_poly.pdbx_strand_id
1 'polypeptide(L)'
;MLQTSNYSLVLSLQFLLLSYDLFVNSFSELLRMAPVIQLVLFIIQDIAILFNIIIIFLMFFNTFVFQAGLVNLLFHKFKGTIILTAVYFALSISLHVWVMVRA
;
A
#
# COMPACT_ATOMS: atom_id res chain seq x y z
N MET A 1 12.60 22.33 -5.56
CA MET A 1 12.37 22.13 -4.11
C MET A 1 10.89 21.78 -3.95
N LEU A 2 10.55 20.55 -3.59
CA LEU A 2 9.18 20.25 -3.15
C LEU A 2 8.91 21.14 -1.94
N GLN A 3 7.90 22.02 -2.02
CA GLN A 3 7.44 22.75 -0.85
C GLN A 3 7.16 21.74 0.25
N THR A 4 7.84 21.85 1.38
CA THR A 4 7.79 20.94 2.53
C THR A 4 6.34 20.64 2.98
N SER A 5 5.43 21.58 2.76
CA SER A 5 3.98 21.42 2.97
C SER A 5 3.36 20.27 2.16
N ASN A 6 3.67 20.16 0.86
CA ASN A 6 3.09 19.13 -0.01
C ASN A 6 3.59 17.73 0.34
N TYR A 7 4.86 17.62 0.74
CA TYR A 7 5.42 16.35 1.20
C TYR A 7 4.79 15.88 2.51
N SER A 8 4.54 16.82 3.44
CA SER A 8 3.86 16.52 4.71
C SER A 8 2.45 15.97 4.48
N LEU A 9 1.71 16.51 3.50
CA LEU A 9 0.37 16.02 3.12
C LEU A 9 0.41 14.62 2.50
N VAL A 10 1.38 14.35 1.63
CA VAL A 10 1.53 13.01 1.02
C VAL A 10 1.87 11.99 2.10
N LEU A 11 2.75 12.35 3.04
CA LEU A 11 3.12 11.49 4.15
C LEU A 11 1.94 11.23 5.10
N SER A 12 1.15 12.25 5.44
CA SER A 12 -0.03 12.07 6.29
C SER A 12 -1.09 11.18 5.62
N LEU A 13 -1.27 11.30 4.31
CA LEU A 13 -2.13 10.40 3.54
C LEU A 13 -1.62 8.95 3.61
N GLN A 14 -0.31 8.72 3.46
CA GLN A 14 0.25 7.37 3.59
C GLN A 14 0.05 6.76 4.99
N PHE A 15 0.21 7.56 6.04
CA PHE A 15 -0.08 7.10 7.41
C PHE A 15 -1.56 6.77 7.61
N LEU A 16 -2.47 7.55 7.01
CA LEU A 16 -3.91 7.27 7.06
C LEU A 16 -4.24 5.95 6.35
N LEU A 17 -3.69 5.74 5.15
CA LEU A 17 -3.87 4.49 4.39
C LEU A 17 -3.31 3.28 5.15
N LEU A 18 -2.13 3.42 5.77
CA LEU A 18 -1.54 2.37 6.60
C LEU A 18 -2.38 2.07 7.85
N SER A 19 -2.92 3.10 8.50
CA SER A 19 -3.79 2.93 9.67
C SER A 19 -5.07 2.19 9.31
N TYR A 20 -5.63 2.48 8.13
CA TYR A 20 -6.80 1.76 7.60
C TYR A 20 -6.47 0.29 7.31
N ASP A 21 -5.33 0.01 6.68
CA ASP A 21 -4.87 -1.36 6.41
C ASP A 21 -4.72 -2.18 7.71
N LEU A 22 -4.05 -1.63 8.72
CA LEU A 22 -3.91 -2.27 10.03
C LEU A 22 -5.26 -2.50 10.73
N PHE A 23 -6.18 -1.54 10.60
CA PHE A 23 -7.53 -1.66 11.13
C PHE A 23 -8.28 -2.84 10.49
N VAL A 24 -8.35 -2.92 9.16
CA VAL A 24 -9.06 -4.01 8.49
C VAL A 24 -8.42 -5.36 8.80
N ASN A 25 -7.09 -5.46 8.79
CA ASN A 25 -6.38 -6.69 9.16
C ASN A 25 -6.70 -7.15 10.60
N SER A 26 -6.82 -6.21 11.56
CA SER A 26 -7.07 -6.55 12.96
C SER A 26 -8.54 -6.88 13.27
N PHE A 27 -9.47 -6.21 12.58
CA PHE A 27 -10.91 -6.30 12.89
C PHE A 27 -11.71 -7.18 11.93
N SER A 28 -11.13 -7.61 10.81
CA SER A 28 -11.83 -8.44 9.82
C SER A 28 -12.37 -9.75 10.39
N GLU A 29 -11.69 -10.39 11.35
CA GLU A 29 -12.16 -11.62 12.00
C GLU A 29 -13.47 -11.41 12.79
N LEU A 30 -13.70 -10.22 13.36
CA LEU A 30 -14.94 -9.92 14.09
C LEU A 30 -16.15 -9.86 13.15
N LEU A 31 -15.93 -9.58 11.86
CA LEU A 31 -16.96 -9.43 10.84
C LEU A 31 -17.25 -10.72 10.07
N ARG A 32 -16.69 -11.86 10.50
CA ARG A 32 -16.88 -13.17 9.84
C ARG A 32 -18.34 -13.61 9.74
N MET A 33 -19.20 -13.13 10.63
CA MET A 33 -20.64 -13.40 10.60
C MET A 33 -21.39 -12.59 9.52
N ALA A 34 -20.74 -11.58 8.92
CA ALA A 34 -21.31 -10.69 7.91
C ALA A 34 -20.42 -10.67 6.65
N PRO A 35 -20.45 -11.74 5.83
CA PRO A 35 -19.47 -11.96 4.76
C PRO A 35 -19.47 -10.85 3.69
N VAL A 36 -20.63 -10.24 3.41
CA VAL A 36 -20.72 -9.15 2.44
C VAL A 36 -19.98 -7.90 2.93
N ILE A 37 -20.08 -7.56 4.21
CA ILE A 37 -19.40 -6.38 4.78
C ILE A 37 -17.89 -6.63 4.78
N GLN A 38 -17.47 -7.84 5.16
CA GLN A 38 -16.07 -8.23 5.14
C GLN A 38 -15.48 -8.18 3.72
N LEU A 39 -16.21 -8.63 2.69
CA LEU A 39 -15.80 -8.51 1.29
C LEU A 39 -15.52 -7.06 0.91
N VAL A 40 -16.43 -6.15 1.25
CA VAL A 40 -16.31 -4.74 0.89
C VAL A 40 -15.08 -4.12 1.57
N LEU A 41 -14.83 -4.45 2.84
CA LEU A 41 -13.63 -3.97 3.55
C LEU A 41 -12.34 -4.46 2.90
N PHE A 42 -12.28 -5.74 2.50
CA PHE A 42 -11.12 -6.28 1.79
C PHE A 42 -10.89 -5.60 0.44
N ILE A 43 -11.94 -5.32 -0.33
CA ILE A 43 -11.83 -4.57 -1.59
C ILE A 43 -11.28 -3.16 -1.34
N ILE A 44 -11.81 -2.45 -0.34
CA ILE A 44 -11.35 -1.10 -0.02
C ILE A 44 -9.89 -1.14 0.47
N GLN A 45 -9.51 -2.14 1.26
CA GLN A 45 -8.14 -2.35 1.73
C GLN A 45 -7.17 -2.60 0.56
N ASP A 46 -7.51 -3.49 -0.38
CA ASP A 46 -6.68 -3.77 -1.54
C ASP A 46 -6.46 -2.52 -2.40
N ILE A 47 -7.53 -1.72 -2.59
CA ILE A 47 -7.43 -0.42 -3.27
C ILE A 47 -6.53 0.54 -2.49
N ALA A 48 -6.64 0.61 -1.17
CA ALA A 48 -5.82 1.47 -0.32
C ALA A 48 -4.33 1.08 -0.37
N ILE A 49 -4.01 -0.21 -0.37
CA ILE A 49 -2.64 -0.72 -0.54
C ILE A 49 -2.11 -0.34 -1.93
N LEU A 50 -2.92 -0.51 -2.98
CA LEU A 50 -2.55 -0.14 -4.35
C LEU A 50 -2.26 1.36 -4.47
N PHE A 51 -3.08 2.22 -3.85
CA PHE A 51 -2.79 3.66 -3.79
C PHE A 51 -1.50 3.96 -3.03
N ASN A 52 -1.25 3.28 -1.90
CA ASN A 52 -0.01 3.45 -1.14
C ASN A 52 1.22 3.16 -2.02
N ILE A 53 1.18 2.04 -2.77
CA ILE A 53 2.22 1.65 -3.72
C ILE A 53 2.41 2.73 -4.81
N ILE A 54 1.34 3.22 -5.42
CA ILE A 54 1.41 4.28 -6.44
C ILE A 54 2.07 5.54 -5.85
N ILE A 55 1.67 5.97 -4.65
CA ILE A 55 2.25 7.14 -4.00
C ILE A 55 3.75 6.96 -3.79
N ILE A 56 4.20 5.77 -3.34
CA ILE A 56 5.63 5.46 -3.19
C ILE A 56 6.35 5.62 -4.54
N PHE A 57 5.80 5.08 -5.63
CA PHE A 57 6.40 5.23 -6.97
C PHE A 57 6.42 6.68 -7.44
N LEU A 58 5.34 7.44 -7.24
CA LEU A 58 5.30 8.87 -7.57
C LEU A 58 6.34 9.66 -6.76
N MET A 59 6.54 9.34 -5.48
CA MET A 59 7.58 9.96 -4.67
C MET A 59 8.98 9.63 -5.20
N PHE A 60 9.21 8.38 -5.65
CA PHE A 60 10.48 8.00 -6.29
C PHE A 60 10.76 8.78 -7.57
N PHE A 61 9.76 8.92 -8.46
CA PHE A 61 9.91 9.70 -9.70
C PHE A 61 10.17 11.18 -9.44
N ASN A 62 9.68 11.72 -8.32
CA ASN A 62 9.90 13.11 -7.93
C ASN A 62 11.26 13.36 -7.24
N THR A 63 12.13 12.36 -7.10
CA THR A 63 13.49 12.54 -6.55
C THR A 63 14.48 13.05 -7.60
N PHE A 64 15.45 13.86 -7.16
CA PHE A 64 16.53 14.39 -8.02
C PHE A 64 17.37 13.29 -8.66
N VAL A 65 17.54 12.13 -7.99
CA VAL A 65 18.30 10.99 -8.53
C VAL A 65 17.62 10.41 -9.77
N PHE A 66 16.29 10.35 -9.78
CA PHE A 66 15.54 9.88 -10.94
C PHE A 66 15.49 10.91 -12.05
N GLN A 67 15.34 12.20 -11.70
CA GLN A 67 15.36 13.31 -12.66
C GLN A 67 16.73 13.48 -13.35
N ALA A 68 17.83 13.16 -12.66
CA ALA A 68 19.18 13.17 -13.21
C ALA A 68 19.48 11.98 -14.14
N GLY A 69 18.53 11.07 -14.37
CA GLY A 69 18.69 9.91 -15.25
C GLY A 69 19.38 8.70 -14.60
N LEU A 70 19.67 8.74 -13.29
CA LEU A 70 20.30 7.63 -12.54
C LEU A 70 19.26 6.57 -12.10
N VAL A 71 18.39 6.17 -13.02
CA VAL A 71 17.32 5.20 -12.78
C VAL A 71 17.88 3.86 -12.30
N ASN A 72 18.98 3.38 -12.91
CA ASN A 72 19.63 2.13 -12.51
C ASN A 72 20.15 2.14 -11.06
N LEU A 73 20.64 3.28 -10.58
CA LEU A 73 21.11 3.43 -9.20
C LEU A 73 19.93 3.40 -8.21
N LEU A 74 18.81 4.03 -8.58
CA LEU A 74 17.60 4.01 -7.76
C LEU A 74 17.03 2.59 -7.67
N PHE A 75 16.91 1.89 -8.81
CA PHE A 75 16.47 0.50 -8.80
C PHE A 75 17.36 -0.34 -7.90
N HIS A 76 18.69 -0.30 -8.06
CA HIS A 76 19.60 -1.08 -7.24
C HIS A 76 19.42 -0.82 -5.73
N LYS A 77 19.20 0.43 -5.33
CA LYS A 77 19.06 0.83 -3.92
C LYS A 77 17.69 0.47 -3.33
N PHE A 78 16.61 0.53 -4.12
CA PHE A 78 15.23 0.36 -3.64
C PHE A 78 14.57 -0.96 -4.09
N LYS A 79 15.31 -1.90 -4.72
CA LYS A 79 14.77 -3.23 -5.10
C LYS A 79 14.06 -3.91 -3.93
N GLY A 80 14.66 -3.85 -2.73
CA GLY A 80 14.09 -4.47 -1.54
C GLY A 80 12.71 -3.92 -1.20
N THR A 81 12.54 -2.59 -1.20
CA THR A 81 11.24 -1.95 -0.92
C THR A 81 10.19 -2.32 -1.96
N ILE A 82 10.54 -2.31 -3.25
CA ILE A 82 9.62 -2.65 -4.34
C ILE A 82 9.19 -4.12 -4.26
N ILE A 83 10.14 -5.03 -4.03
CA ILE A 83 9.84 -6.45 -3.87
C ILE A 83 8.96 -6.66 -2.65
N LEU A 84 9.29 -6.02 -1.53
CA LEU A 84 8.54 -6.17 -0.29
C LEU A 84 7.08 -5.70 -0.43
N THR A 85 6.83 -4.55 -1.07
CA THR A 85 5.47 -4.05 -1.28
C THR A 85 4.67 -4.93 -2.25
N ALA A 86 5.31 -5.44 -3.31
CA ALA A 86 4.67 -6.37 -4.25
C ALA A 86 4.31 -7.70 -3.58
N VAL A 87 5.22 -8.26 -2.78
CA VAL A 87 4.98 -9.49 -2.00
C VAL A 87 3.88 -9.27 -0.98
N TYR A 88 3.90 -8.15 -0.26
CA TYR A 88 2.84 -7.81 0.70
C TYR A 88 1.46 -7.75 0.03
N PHE A 89 1.34 -7.05 -1.09
CA PHE A 89 0.08 -6.94 -1.83
C PHE A 89 -0.42 -8.31 -2.33
N ALA A 90 0.47 -9.14 -2.87
CA ALA A 90 0.11 -10.48 -3.31
C ALA A 90 -0.35 -11.38 -2.15
N LEU A 91 0.33 -11.30 -1.00
CA LEU A 91 -0.05 -12.03 0.21
C LEU A 91 -1.40 -11.56 0.76
N SER A 92 -1.67 -10.25 0.76
CA SER A 92 -2.96 -9.67 1.19
C SER A 92 -4.12 -10.24 0.38
N ILE A 93 -4.04 -10.17 -0.96
CA ILE A 93 -5.09 -10.70 -1.85
C ILE A 93 -5.24 -12.22 -1.65
N SER A 94 -4.12 -12.96 -1.55
CA SER A 94 -4.16 -14.40 -1.35
C SER A 94 -4.87 -14.77 -0.03
N LEU A 95 -4.62 -14.01 1.03
CA LEU A 95 -5.28 -14.18 2.32
C LEU A 95 -6.77 -13.84 2.23
N HIS A 96 -7.14 -12.73 1.58
CA HIS A 96 -8.54 -12.35 1.38
C HIS A 96 -9.33 -13.46 0.65
N VAL A 97 -8.77 -14.00 -0.44
CA VAL A 97 -9.40 -15.11 -1.19
C VAL A 97 -9.53 -16.35 -0.30
N TRP A 98 -8.48 -16.70 0.43
CA TRP A 98 -8.50 -17.87 1.32
C TRP A 98 -9.56 -17.75 2.42
N VAL A 99 -9.65 -16.58 3.06
CA VAL A 99 -10.63 -16.31 4.11
C VAL A 99 -12.03 -16.38 3.56
N MET A 100 -12.30 -15.81 2.39
CA MET A 100 -13.63 -15.83 1.77
C MET A 100 -14.05 -17.20 1.25
N VAL A 101 -13.09 -18.07 0.90
CA VAL A 101 -13.37 -19.46 0.52
C VAL A 101 -13.67 -20.34 1.75
N ARG A 102 -13.12 -20.00 2.93
CA ARG A 102 -13.28 -20.78 4.17
C ARG A 102 -14.31 -20.23 5.16
N ALA A 103 -14.83 -19.02 4.94
CA ALA A 103 -15.88 -18.38 5.73
C ALA A 103 -17.27 -18.87 5.30
#